data_AF-R5ZWP7-F1
#
_entry.id   AF-R5ZWP7-F1
#
_cell.length_a   1.000
_cell.length_b   1.000
_cell.length_c   1.000
_cell.angle_alpha   90.00
_cell.angle_beta   90.00
_cell.angle_gamma   90.00
#
_symmetry.space_group_name_H-M   'P 1'
#
loop_
_entity.id
_entity.type
_entity.pdbx_description
1 polymer ?
#
loop_
_entity_poly.entity_id
_entity_poly.type
_entity_poly.pdbx_seq_one_letter_code
_entity_poly.pdbx_strand_id
1 'polypeptide(L)'
;MTLYTIGHSNLPVDTFWQILQRVGVTCVIDVRNQPVSRYTPQYNDDRLRTFIVRHGGHYLNFCRDFGPRHFDCIDSLGLVSYERVMQMPYFVQSAARVVRGLAAGYGVVLMCAEADPLMCHRFCLLGRYFQHIGVEVVHLLKDGRQRTQLSLEREMVAEYLRKGLLKPVAALFDPYTDADQLADAYRLKNAEIR
;
A
#
# COMPACT_ATOMS: atom_id res chain seq x y z
N MET A 1 -16.44 3.13 -2.00
CA MET A 1 -15.37 3.68 -2.85
C MET A 1 -14.21 2.72 -2.80
N THR A 2 -13.58 2.42 -3.94
CA THR A 2 -12.49 1.43 -4.02
C THR A 2 -11.20 2.13 -4.38
N LEU A 3 -10.14 1.89 -3.61
CA LEU A 3 -8.78 2.35 -3.86
C LEU A 3 -7.95 1.16 -4.35
N TYR A 4 -7.31 1.32 -5.51
CA TYR A 4 -6.42 0.30 -6.03
C TYR A 4 -4.99 0.49 -5.50
N THR A 5 -4.24 -0.60 -5.44
CA THR A 5 -2.78 -0.54 -5.34
C THR A 5 -2.14 -1.42 -6.40
N ILE A 6 -0.90 -1.13 -6.79
CA ILE A 6 -0.15 -1.99 -7.71
C ILE A 6 1.35 -1.89 -7.41
N GLY A 7 2.06 -3.00 -7.63
CA GLY A 7 3.52 -3.05 -7.61
C GLY A 7 4.01 -3.17 -9.04
N HIS A 8 4.80 -2.21 -9.52
CA HIS A 8 5.21 -2.22 -10.92
C HIS A 8 6.22 -3.32 -11.23
N SER A 9 7.04 -3.73 -10.25
CA SER A 9 8.11 -4.73 -10.40
C SER A 9 8.91 -4.47 -11.67
N ASN A 10 8.98 -5.45 -12.58
CA ASN A 10 9.59 -5.35 -13.90
C ASN A 10 8.58 -5.37 -15.05
N LEU A 11 7.29 -5.06 -14.79
CA LEU A 11 6.27 -5.06 -15.83
C LEU A 11 6.63 -4.09 -16.95
N PRO A 12 6.43 -4.46 -18.23
CA PRO A 12 6.41 -3.49 -19.32
C PRO A 12 5.37 -2.41 -19.03
N VAL A 13 5.70 -1.14 -19.31
CA VAL A 13 4.83 -0.01 -18.97
C VAL A 13 3.46 -0.10 -19.66
N ASP A 14 3.41 -0.65 -20.86
CA ASP A 14 2.15 -0.89 -21.60
C ASP A 14 1.28 -1.93 -20.91
N THR A 15 1.87 -3.04 -20.44
CA THR A 15 1.15 -4.07 -19.66
C THR A 15 0.63 -3.50 -18.35
N PHE A 16 1.45 -2.72 -17.65
CA PHE A 16 1.04 -2.02 -16.44
C PHE A 16 -0.17 -1.11 -16.71
N TRP A 17 -0.11 -0.29 -17.75
CA TRP A 17 -1.21 0.61 -18.09
C TRP A 17 -2.48 -0.14 -18.48
N GLN A 18 -2.37 -1.23 -19.24
CA GLN A 18 -3.51 -2.08 -19.58
C GLN A 18 -4.20 -2.68 -18.35
N ILE A 19 -3.43 -3.09 -17.33
CA ILE A 19 -3.99 -3.57 -16.06
C ILE A 19 -4.81 -2.46 -15.38
N LEU A 20 -4.28 -1.23 -15.35
CA LEU A 20 -4.96 -0.08 -14.75
C LEU A 20 -6.24 0.29 -15.51
N GLN A 21 -6.19 0.31 -16.85
CA GLN A 21 -7.35 0.65 -17.67
C GLN A 21 -8.52 -0.33 -17.50
N ARG A 22 -8.24 -1.63 -17.32
CA ARG A 22 -9.27 -2.66 -17.11
C ARG A 22 -10.11 -2.43 -15.85
N VAL A 23 -9.58 -1.71 -14.86
CA VAL A 23 -10.28 -1.37 -13.62
C VAL A 23 -10.68 0.10 -13.55
N GLY A 24 -10.60 0.82 -14.67
CA GLY A 24 -11.02 2.22 -14.76
C GLY A 24 -10.12 3.20 -13.99
N VAL A 25 -8.85 2.84 -13.74
CA VAL A 25 -7.91 3.77 -13.10
C VAL A 25 -7.53 4.90 -14.07
N THR A 26 -7.65 6.13 -13.57
CA THR A 26 -7.34 7.38 -14.28
C THR A 26 -6.23 8.18 -13.60
N CYS A 27 -5.93 7.90 -12.33
CA CYS A 27 -4.91 8.59 -11.54
C CYS A 27 -3.95 7.61 -10.88
N VAL A 28 -2.67 7.74 -11.19
CA VAL A 28 -1.57 6.99 -10.59
C VAL A 28 -0.85 7.87 -9.58
N ILE A 29 -0.80 7.42 -8.33
CA ILE A 29 -0.07 8.08 -7.26
C ILE A 29 1.16 7.23 -6.94
N ASP A 30 2.34 7.79 -7.17
CA ASP A 30 3.60 7.17 -6.82
C ASP A 30 3.87 7.29 -5.32
N VAL A 31 4.07 6.15 -4.67
CA VAL A 31 4.32 6.06 -3.23
C VAL A 31 5.67 5.43 -2.92
N ARG A 32 6.55 5.29 -3.92
CA ARG A 32 7.92 4.80 -3.72
C ARG A 32 8.72 5.82 -2.92
N ASN A 33 9.77 5.39 -2.21
CA ASN A 33 10.65 6.37 -1.55
C ASN A 33 11.40 7.24 -2.57
N GLN A 34 11.92 6.59 -3.63
CA GLN A 34 12.65 7.24 -4.71
C GLN A 34 12.22 6.65 -6.06
N PRO A 35 11.57 7.45 -6.93
CA PRO A 35 11.06 7.00 -8.22
C PRO A 35 12.15 7.03 -9.30
N VAL A 36 13.33 6.48 -8.99
CA VAL A 36 14.49 6.43 -9.90
C VAL A 36 15.13 5.05 -9.84
N SER A 37 15.28 4.41 -10.99
CA SER A 37 15.83 3.07 -11.13
C SER A 37 16.62 2.95 -12.42
N ARG A 38 17.78 2.29 -12.34
CA ARG A 38 18.55 1.89 -13.53
C ARG A 38 18.01 0.60 -14.15
N TYR A 39 17.39 -0.28 -13.35
CA TYR A 39 16.86 -1.57 -13.79
C TYR A 39 15.52 -1.45 -14.49
N THR A 40 14.72 -0.47 -14.09
CA THR A 40 13.36 -0.23 -14.57
C THR A 40 13.17 1.23 -14.98
N PRO A 41 14.00 1.74 -15.92
CA PRO A 41 14.04 3.16 -16.26
C PRO A 41 12.71 3.70 -16.80
N GLN A 42 11.85 2.85 -17.36
CA GLN A 42 10.50 3.21 -17.80
C GLN A 42 9.60 3.71 -16.66
N TYR A 43 9.91 3.34 -15.41
CA TYR A 43 9.21 3.83 -14.22
C TYR A 43 9.95 4.99 -13.53
N ASN A 44 10.94 5.62 -14.16
CA ASN A 44 11.49 6.88 -13.63
C ASN A 44 10.43 7.99 -13.71
N ASP A 45 10.32 8.85 -12.70
CA ASP A 45 9.23 9.86 -12.54
C ASP A 45 8.88 10.55 -13.87
N ASP A 46 9.88 11.17 -14.53
CA ASP A 46 9.66 11.91 -15.78
C ASP A 46 9.11 11.04 -16.92
N ARG A 47 9.64 9.82 -17.08
CA ARG A 47 9.24 8.91 -18.17
C ARG A 47 7.84 8.36 -17.91
N LEU A 48 7.56 7.96 -16.68
CA LEU A 48 6.27 7.42 -16.29
C LEU A 48 5.19 8.51 -16.34
N ARG A 49 5.48 9.72 -15.86
CA ARG A 49 4.61 10.88 -15.97
C ARG A 49 4.26 11.17 -17.43
N THR A 50 5.27 11.26 -18.30
CA THR A 50 5.07 11.51 -19.73
C THR A 50 4.21 10.43 -20.37
N PHE A 51 4.49 9.16 -20.05
CA PHE A 51 3.72 8.03 -20.55
C PHE A 51 2.24 8.12 -20.12
N ILE A 52 1.97 8.31 -18.83
CA ILE A 52 0.60 8.34 -18.28
C ILE A 52 -0.19 9.52 -18.84
N VAL A 53 0.41 10.72 -18.86
CA VAL A 53 -0.25 11.93 -19.38
C VAL A 53 -0.55 11.79 -20.87
N ARG A 54 0.36 11.21 -21.66
CA ARG A 54 0.13 10.95 -23.09
C ARG A 54 -1.07 10.01 -23.33
N HIS A 55 -1.37 9.12 -22.38
CA HIS A 55 -2.52 8.22 -22.43
C HIS A 55 -3.76 8.76 -21.71
N GLY A 56 -3.79 10.06 -21.40
CA GLY A 56 -4.95 10.74 -20.80
C GLY A 56 -5.12 10.51 -19.29
N GLY A 57 -4.12 9.93 -18.63
CA GLY A 57 -4.12 9.74 -17.18
C GLY A 57 -3.47 10.88 -16.41
N HIS A 58 -3.64 10.84 -15.08
CA HIS A 58 -2.99 11.74 -14.14
C HIS A 58 -1.88 11.01 -13.37
N TYR A 59 -0.77 11.69 -13.14
CA TYR A 59 0.34 11.16 -12.34
C TYR A 59 0.72 12.14 -11.23
N LEU A 60 0.66 11.67 -9.99
CA LEU A 60 1.00 12.41 -8.77
C LEU A 60 2.15 11.70 -8.04
N ASN A 61 2.98 12.47 -7.35
CA ASN A 61 4.09 11.96 -6.58
C ASN A 61 3.86 12.25 -5.09
N PHE A 62 3.69 11.20 -4.29
CA PHE A 62 3.47 11.27 -2.84
C PHE A 62 4.62 10.55 -2.10
N CYS A 63 5.81 10.47 -2.72
CA CYS A 63 6.96 9.74 -2.19
C CYS A 63 7.34 10.17 -0.76
N ARG A 64 7.22 11.47 -0.44
CA ARG A 64 7.52 12.01 0.90
C ARG A 64 6.45 11.70 1.93
N ASP A 65 5.21 11.53 1.51
CA ASP A 65 4.07 11.40 2.41
C ASP A 65 3.73 9.93 2.68
N PHE A 66 3.86 9.09 1.65
CA PHE A 66 3.46 7.68 1.63
C PHE A 66 4.61 6.71 1.38
N GLY A 67 5.84 7.21 1.30
CA GLY A 67 7.03 6.37 1.21
C GLY A 67 7.20 5.48 2.45
N PRO A 68 7.98 4.40 2.37
CA PRO A 68 8.23 3.53 3.53
C PRO A 68 9.21 4.14 4.56
N ARG A 69 9.90 5.26 4.26
CA ARG A 69 10.98 5.80 5.09
C ARG A 69 10.62 7.15 5.70
N HIS A 70 10.49 7.17 7.03
CA HIS A 70 10.14 8.37 7.80
C HIS A 70 11.04 8.47 9.04
N PHE A 71 12.05 9.34 8.97
CA PHE A 71 13.09 9.48 10.01
C PHE A 71 12.55 10.01 11.35
N ASP A 72 11.46 10.76 11.31
CA ASP A 72 10.73 11.27 12.47
C ASP A 72 9.85 10.21 13.16
N CYS A 73 9.70 9.03 12.55
CA CYS A 73 8.85 7.94 13.04
C CYS A 73 9.65 6.69 13.44
N ILE A 74 10.96 6.81 13.67
CA ILE A 74 11.80 5.68 14.06
C ILE A 74 11.50 5.25 15.51
N ASP A 75 11.37 3.95 15.75
CA ASP A 75 11.17 3.36 17.07
C ASP A 75 12.50 3.07 17.79
N SER A 76 12.41 2.51 19.01
CA SER A 76 13.58 2.17 19.82
C SER A 76 14.46 1.07 19.22
N LEU A 77 13.99 0.33 18.21
CA LEU A 77 14.72 -0.72 17.51
C LEU A 77 15.36 -0.21 16.21
N GLY A 78 15.23 1.08 15.90
CA GLY A 78 15.76 1.69 14.68
C GLY A 78 14.91 1.43 13.45
N LEU A 79 13.67 0.94 13.60
CA LEU A 79 12.74 0.68 12.51
C LEU A 79 11.73 1.81 12.38
N VAL A 80 11.22 2.04 11.17
CA VAL A 80 10.14 3.02 10.96
C VAL A 80 8.84 2.44 11.53
N SER A 81 8.22 3.13 12.46
CA SER A 81 6.92 2.75 13.02
C SER A 81 5.79 3.25 12.11
N TYR A 82 5.19 2.35 11.33
CA TYR A 82 4.03 2.71 10.50
C TYR A 82 2.82 3.18 11.32
N GLU A 83 2.69 2.72 12.57
CA GLU A 83 1.66 3.23 13.50
C GLU A 83 1.85 4.71 13.82
N ARG A 84 3.10 5.17 13.96
CA ARG A 84 3.42 6.60 14.11
C ARG A 84 3.22 7.36 12.80
N VAL A 85 3.69 6.82 11.68
CA VAL A 85 3.55 7.45 10.34
C VAL A 85 2.09 7.77 10.02
N MET A 86 1.17 6.83 10.29
CA MET A 86 -0.27 7.02 10.04
C MET A 86 -0.90 8.17 10.85
N GLN A 87 -0.26 8.62 11.92
CA GLN A 87 -0.72 9.72 12.77
C GLN A 87 -0.12 11.07 12.35
N MET A 88 0.87 11.07 11.45
CA MET A 88 1.58 12.30 11.09
C MET A 88 0.72 13.24 10.24
N PRO A 89 0.79 14.57 10.46
CA PRO A 89 -0.04 15.52 9.73
C PRO A 89 0.13 15.45 8.20
N TYR A 90 1.35 15.26 7.70
CA TYR A 90 1.60 15.13 6.25
C TYR A 90 0.89 13.92 5.66
N PHE A 91 0.90 12.79 6.38
CA PHE A 91 0.31 11.54 5.95
C PHE A 91 -1.21 11.69 5.88
N VAL A 92 -1.82 12.20 6.96
CA VAL A 92 -3.28 12.40 7.07
C VAL A 92 -3.78 13.39 6.01
N GLN A 93 -3.05 14.48 5.76
CA GLN A 93 -3.40 15.45 4.72
C GLN A 93 -3.38 14.83 3.32
N SER A 94 -2.36 14.03 3.01
CA SER A 94 -2.26 13.35 1.73
C SER A 94 -3.28 12.23 1.59
N ALA A 95 -3.62 11.51 2.66
CA ALA A 95 -4.72 10.54 2.63
C ALA A 95 -6.08 11.20 2.36
N ALA A 96 -6.34 12.36 2.96
CA ALA A 96 -7.54 13.14 2.67
C ALA A 96 -7.61 13.60 1.19
N ARG A 97 -6.46 13.88 0.54
CA ARG A 97 -6.40 14.18 -0.89
C ARG A 97 -6.81 12.98 -1.75
N VAL A 98 -6.35 11.78 -1.39
CA VAL A 98 -6.76 10.53 -2.07
C VAL A 98 -8.27 10.32 -1.95
N VAL A 99 -8.82 10.45 -0.74
CA VAL A 99 -10.26 10.30 -0.50
C VAL A 99 -11.08 11.31 -1.31
N ARG A 100 -10.63 12.56 -1.41
CA ARG A 100 -11.30 13.57 -2.27
C ARG A 100 -11.25 13.19 -3.75
N GLY A 101 -10.14 12.64 -4.23
CA GLY A 101 -10.05 12.13 -5.61
C GLY A 101 -11.04 11.00 -5.88
N LEU A 102 -11.13 10.03 -4.96
CA LEU A 102 -12.12 8.94 -5.05
C LEU A 102 -13.56 9.48 -5.03
N ALA A 103 -13.87 10.41 -4.13
CA ALA A 103 -15.19 11.03 -4.03
C ALA A 103 -15.59 11.85 -5.27
N ALA A 104 -14.60 12.41 -5.98
CA ALA A 104 -14.80 13.11 -7.25
C ALA A 104 -14.93 12.17 -8.47
N GLY A 105 -14.88 10.84 -8.26
CA GLY A 105 -15.08 9.84 -9.31
C GLY A 105 -13.81 9.41 -10.05
N TYR A 106 -12.62 9.82 -9.60
CA TYR A 106 -11.37 9.34 -10.17
C TYR A 106 -11.11 7.88 -9.76
N GLY A 107 -10.71 7.05 -10.72
CA GLY A 107 -10.10 5.75 -10.41
C GLY A 107 -8.66 5.97 -9.95
N VAL A 108 -8.38 5.77 -8.66
CA VAL A 108 -7.07 6.03 -8.06
C VAL A 108 -6.32 4.73 -7.81
N VAL A 109 -5.03 4.70 -8.13
CA VAL A 109 -4.10 3.63 -7.75
C VAL A 109 -2.89 4.17 -7.00
N LEU A 110 -2.49 3.51 -5.91
CA LEU A 110 -1.21 3.72 -5.25
C LEU A 110 -0.16 2.73 -5.79
N MET A 111 0.93 3.25 -6.34
CA MET A 111 1.95 2.45 -7.03
C MET A 111 3.26 2.32 -6.21
N CYS A 112 3.69 1.09 -5.89
CA CYS A 112 5.02 0.77 -5.34
C CYS A 112 5.88 -0.05 -6.32
N ALA A 113 7.08 -0.46 -5.91
CA ALA A 113 7.97 -1.28 -6.75
C ALA A 113 7.76 -2.79 -6.55
N GLU A 114 7.45 -3.22 -5.34
CA GLU A 114 7.37 -4.63 -4.94
C GLU A 114 6.14 -5.35 -5.52
N ALA A 115 6.39 -6.48 -6.18
CA ALA A 115 5.35 -7.27 -6.85
C ALA A 115 4.30 -7.82 -5.89
N ASP A 116 4.74 -8.35 -4.74
CA ASP A 116 3.90 -8.92 -3.71
C ASP A 116 3.45 -7.83 -2.72
N PRO A 117 2.13 -7.59 -2.54
CA PRO A 117 1.64 -6.67 -1.54
C PRO A 117 2.13 -7.00 -0.12
N LEU A 118 2.20 -8.28 0.27
CA LEU A 118 2.60 -8.70 1.62
C LEU A 118 4.07 -8.41 1.94
N MET A 119 4.86 -8.00 0.95
CA MET A 119 6.26 -7.59 1.10
C MET A 119 6.46 -6.08 0.90
N CYS A 120 5.38 -5.30 0.74
CA CYS A 120 5.43 -3.86 0.44
C CYS A 120 4.69 -3.05 1.51
N HIS A 121 5.17 -1.82 1.75
CA HIS A 121 4.48 -0.85 2.59
C HIS A 121 3.06 -0.50 2.09
N ARG A 122 2.78 -0.69 0.79
CA ARG A 122 1.42 -0.49 0.25
C ARG A 122 0.36 -1.37 0.93
N PHE A 123 0.73 -2.53 1.48
CA PHE A 123 -0.17 -3.36 2.27
C PHE A 123 -0.15 -2.94 3.75
N CYS A 124 1.03 -2.92 4.37
CA CYS A 124 1.17 -2.79 5.81
C CYS A 124 0.96 -1.36 6.35
N LEU A 125 1.23 -0.34 5.54
CA LEU A 125 1.02 1.07 5.88
C LEU A 125 -0.23 1.61 5.19
N LEU A 126 -0.22 1.66 3.86
CA LEU A 126 -1.25 2.38 3.09
C LEU A 126 -2.56 1.61 3.09
N GLY A 127 -2.52 0.33 2.72
CA GLY A 127 -3.69 -0.54 2.69
C GLY A 127 -4.37 -0.64 4.06
N ARG A 128 -3.58 -0.83 5.13
CA ARG A 128 -4.05 -0.80 6.52
C ARG A 128 -4.80 0.49 6.83
N TYR A 129 -4.19 1.64 6.56
CA TYR A 129 -4.79 2.94 6.88
C TYR A 129 -6.11 3.16 6.15
N PHE A 130 -6.11 2.99 4.82
CA PHE A 130 -7.31 3.24 4.01
C PHE A 130 -8.45 2.28 4.35
N GLN A 131 -8.14 1.00 4.62
CA GLN A 131 -9.11 0.03 5.10
C GLN A 131 -9.71 0.43 6.46
N HIS A 132 -8.89 0.92 7.39
CA HIS A 132 -9.33 1.36 8.71
C HIS A 132 -10.30 2.56 8.65
N ILE A 133 -10.10 3.49 7.71
CA ILE A 133 -11.01 4.63 7.52
C ILE A 133 -12.20 4.32 6.59
N GLY A 134 -12.45 3.04 6.29
CA GLY A 134 -13.63 2.59 5.54
C GLY A 134 -13.51 2.67 4.01
N VAL A 135 -12.31 2.86 3.46
CA VAL A 135 -12.06 2.76 2.02
C VAL A 135 -11.71 1.32 1.67
N GLU A 136 -12.42 0.70 0.74
CA GLU A 136 -12.09 -0.64 0.28
C GLU A 136 -10.77 -0.60 -0.50
N VAL A 137 -9.80 -1.42 -0.09
CA VAL A 137 -8.50 -1.50 -0.76
C VAL A 137 -8.36 -2.80 -1.55
N VAL A 138 -8.03 -2.67 -2.83
CA VAL A 138 -7.83 -3.78 -3.77
C VAL A 138 -6.44 -3.73 -4.38
N HIS A 139 -5.65 -4.77 -4.15
CA HIS A 139 -4.30 -4.93 -4.68
C HIS A 139 -4.35 -5.62 -6.04
N LEU A 140 -3.91 -4.91 -7.07
CA LEU A 140 -3.70 -5.44 -8.41
C LEU A 140 -2.37 -6.19 -8.44
N LEU A 141 -2.42 -7.43 -8.96
CA LEU A 141 -1.25 -8.28 -9.16
C LEU A 141 -0.77 -8.21 -10.61
N LYS A 142 0.48 -8.62 -10.84
CA LYS A 142 1.14 -8.55 -12.15
C LYS A 142 0.44 -9.32 -13.28
N ASP A 143 -0.35 -10.32 -12.94
CA ASP A 143 -1.13 -11.14 -13.87
C ASP A 143 -2.57 -10.61 -14.07
N GLY A 144 -2.90 -9.45 -13.49
CA GLY A 144 -4.22 -8.84 -13.53
C GLY A 144 -5.21 -9.40 -12.50
N ARG A 145 -4.82 -10.40 -11.69
CA ARG A 145 -5.66 -10.82 -10.55
C ARG A 145 -5.74 -9.73 -9.49
N GLN A 146 -6.81 -9.78 -8.71
CA GLN A 146 -7.09 -8.83 -7.66
C GLN A 146 -7.14 -9.54 -6.30
N ARG A 147 -6.61 -8.89 -5.27
CA ARG A 147 -6.67 -9.36 -3.87
C ARG A 147 -7.13 -8.20 -3.00
N THR A 148 -8.13 -8.42 -2.15
CA THR A 148 -8.56 -7.37 -1.19
C THR A 148 -7.61 -7.30 -0.01
N GLN A 149 -7.51 -6.14 0.64
CA GLN A 149 -6.76 -5.98 1.89
C GLN A 149 -7.21 -7.02 2.92
N LEU A 150 -8.53 -7.17 3.12
CA LEU A 150 -9.11 -8.14 4.06
C LEU A 150 -8.67 -9.59 3.76
N SER A 151 -8.57 -9.97 2.48
CA SER A 151 -8.11 -11.32 2.13
C SER A 151 -6.64 -11.56 2.49
N LEU A 152 -5.81 -10.52 2.36
CA LEU A 152 -4.37 -10.59 2.66
C LEU A 152 -4.12 -10.46 4.17
N GLU A 153 -4.93 -9.70 4.90
CA GLU A 153 -4.92 -9.67 6.37
C GLU A 153 -5.19 -11.05 6.95
N ARG A 154 -6.21 -11.75 6.45
CA ARG A 154 -6.53 -13.13 6.87
C ARG A 154 -5.39 -14.09 6.58
N GLU A 155 -4.77 -13.98 5.40
CA GLU A 155 -3.62 -14.79 5.01
C GLU A 155 -2.42 -14.56 5.94
N MET A 156 -2.07 -13.29 6.19
CA MET A 156 -1.00 -12.88 7.10
C MET A 156 -1.23 -13.39 8.53
N VAL A 157 -2.42 -13.19 9.08
CA VAL A 157 -2.77 -13.64 10.44
C VAL A 157 -2.67 -15.16 10.55
N ALA A 158 -3.25 -15.90 9.59
CA ALA A 158 -3.18 -17.36 9.57
C ALA A 158 -1.73 -17.87 9.48
N GLU A 159 -0.89 -17.21 8.68
CA GLU A 159 0.53 -17.55 8.58
C GLU A 159 1.26 -17.34 9.92
N TYR A 160 1.03 -16.23 10.61
CA TYR A 160 1.67 -15.95 11.89
C TYR A 160 1.16 -16.82 13.04
N LEU A 161 -0.12 -17.20 13.03
CA LEU A 161 -0.64 -18.23 13.94
C LEU A 161 0.06 -19.57 13.72
N ARG A 162 0.19 -20.00 12.45
CA ARG A 162 0.88 -21.25 12.10
C ARG A 162 2.35 -21.24 12.51
N LYS A 163 3.02 -20.08 12.44
CA LYS A 163 4.41 -19.89 12.89
C LYS A 163 4.55 -19.76 14.41
N GLY A 164 3.45 -19.70 15.17
CA GLY A 164 3.47 -19.46 16.62
C GLY A 164 3.90 -18.05 17.02
N LEU A 165 3.82 -17.09 16.09
CA LEU A 165 4.16 -15.68 16.33
C LEU A 165 2.97 -14.87 16.85
N LEU A 166 1.75 -15.37 16.66
CA LEU A 166 0.53 -14.82 17.25
C LEU A 166 -0.15 -15.85 18.14
N LYS A 167 -0.91 -15.37 19.12
CA LYS A 167 -1.79 -16.20 19.95
C LYS A 167 -3.16 -16.33 19.30
N PRO A 168 -3.86 -17.47 19.40
CA PRO A 168 -5.24 -17.58 18.97
C PRO A 168 -6.16 -16.71 19.85
N VAL A 169 -7.20 -16.16 19.25
CA VAL A 169 -8.27 -15.44 19.98
C VAL A 169 -9.17 -16.49 20.63
N ALA A 170 -8.78 -16.97 21.81
CA ALA A 170 -9.61 -17.80 22.68
C ALA A 170 -8.94 -18.06 24.04
N ALA A 171 -9.24 -17.22 25.03
CA ALA A 171 -9.51 -17.73 26.36
C ALA A 171 -10.79 -17.05 26.86
N LEU A 172 -11.64 -17.79 27.57
CA LEU A 172 -12.94 -17.34 28.08
C LEU A 172 -12.86 -16.04 28.93
N PHE A 173 -11.64 -15.63 29.31
CA PHE A 173 -11.31 -14.48 30.14
C PHE A 173 -10.10 -13.67 29.62
N ASP A 174 -9.61 -13.94 28.40
CA ASP A 174 -8.49 -13.17 27.83
C ASP A 174 -9.07 -11.95 27.07
N PRO A 175 -8.66 -10.71 27.41
CA PRO A 175 -9.09 -9.52 26.69
C PRO A 175 -8.57 -9.45 25.25
N TYR A 176 -7.73 -10.38 24.80
CA TYR A 176 -7.17 -10.40 23.45
C TYR A 176 -8.22 -10.62 22.36
N THR A 177 -8.48 -9.59 21.57
CA THR A 177 -9.50 -9.59 20.51
C THR A 177 -8.91 -9.85 19.12
N ASP A 178 -9.79 -10.07 18.12
CA ASP A 178 -9.39 -10.11 16.71
C ASP A 178 -8.71 -8.81 16.26
N ALA A 179 -9.11 -7.67 16.82
CA ALA A 179 -8.50 -6.38 16.52
C ALA A 179 -7.07 -6.28 17.08
N ASP A 180 -6.84 -6.79 18.29
CA ASP A 180 -5.51 -6.87 18.88
C ASP A 180 -4.60 -7.81 18.09
N GLN A 181 -5.12 -8.99 17.71
CA GLN A 181 -4.40 -9.95 16.88
C GLN A 181 -3.99 -9.37 15.53
N LEU A 182 -4.89 -8.65 14.86
CA LEU A 182 -4.59 -8.00 13.60
C LEU A 182 -3.56 -6.87 13.78
N ALA A 183 -3.69 -6.07 14.85
CA ALA A 183 -2.71 -5.01 15.16
C ALA A 183 -1.30 -5.59 15.39
N ASP A 184 -1.19 -6.68 16.14
CA ASP A 184 0.07 -7.39 16.37
C ASP A 184 0.63 -7.99 15.07
N ALA A 185 -0.23 -8.56 14.22
CA ALA A 185 0.16 -9.06 12.91
C ALA A 185 0.78 -7.95 12.05
N TYR A 186 0.19 -6.75 12.06
CA TYR A 186 0.76 -5.60 11.37
C TYR A 186 2.09 -5.12 11.96
N ARG A 187 2.29 -5.20 13.28
CA ARG A 187 3.58 -4.85 13.89
C ARG A 187 4.67 -5.84 13.49
N LEU A 188 4.35 -7.14 13.50
CA LEU A 188 5.24 -8.19 12.99
C LEU A 188 5.58 -7.93 11.52
N LYS A 189 4.57 -7.64 10.70
CA LYS A 189 4.75 -7.39 9.27
C LYS A 189 5.57 -6.12 8.99
N ASN A 190 5.35 -5.05 9.76
CA ASN A 190 6.15 -3.83 9.66
C ASN A 190 7.65 -4.13 9.87
N ALA A 191 7.99 -4.99 10.85
CA ALA A 191 9.37 -5.38 11.10
C ALA A 191 10.01 -6.22 9.98
N GLU A 192 9.20 -6.86 9.12
CA GLU A 192 9.69 -7.62 7.95
C GLU A 192 9.94 -6.72 6.73
N ILE A 193 9.29 -5.55 6.66
CA ILE A 193 9.40 -4.60 5.53
C ILE A 193 10.54 -3.62 5.82
N ARG A 194 11.56 -3.58 4.94
CA ARG A 194 12.80 -2.78 5.10
C ARG A 194 12.89 -1.58 4.16
#